data_AF-A0A853ICP8-F1
#
_entry.id   AF-A0A853ICP8-F1
#
_cell.length_a   1.000
_cell.length_b   1.000
_cell.length_c   1.000
_cell.angle_alpha   90.00
_cell.angle_beta   90.00
_cell.angle_gamma   90.00
#
_symmetry.space_group_name_H-M   'P 1'
#
loop_
_entity.id
_entity.type
_entity.pdbx_description
1 polymer ?
#
loop_
_entity_poly.entity_id
_entity_poly.type
_entity_poly.pdbx_seq_one_letter_code
_entity_poly.pdbx_strand_id
1 'polypeptide(L)'
;MSQVNSEIGLFPVHYLVQPKVDGKPLLGAPVLNLNLLVNAPAGTICGVAHVFQAISPPLNVFSNVHGTWSYMATMSSTHILLVAEGQGPTEIIIHGQPQLVENLRLRASLEKDWQSGVCNYEFLYEGQWHKVEGASVSIEEFDQNTVLDKLQTAIEA
;
A
#
# COMPACT_ATOMS: atom_id res chain seq x y z
N MET A 1 -6.01 -35.74 12.59
CA MET A 1 -4.93 -34.73 12.50
C MET A 1 -5.59 -33.37 12.39
N SER A 2 -5.89 -32.75 13.52
CA SER A 2 -6.38 -31.37 13.58
C SER A 2 -5.19 -30.46 13.28
N GLN A 3 -5.22 -29.76 12.14
CA GLN A 3 -4.35 -28.62 11.93
C GLN A 3 -4.60 -27.66 13.09
N VAL A 4 -3.55 -27.35 13.85
CA VAL A 4 -3.55 -26.22 14.76
C VAL A 4 -3.66 -25.00 13.85
N ASN A 5 -4.89 -24.53 13.67
CA ASN A 5 -5.16 -23.27 13.02
C ASN A 5 -4.71 -22.20 14.02
N SER A 6 -3.42 -21.86 13.98
CA SER A 6 -2.91 -20.69 14.68
C SER A 6 -3.77 -19.54 14.18
N GLU A 7 -4.64 -18.98 15.02
CA GLU A 7 -5.32 -17.74 14.68
C GLU A 7 -4.22 -16.69 14.49
N ILE A 8 -3.82 -16.49 13.24
CA ILE A 8 -2.86 -15.46 12.87
C ILE A 8 -3.52 -14.16 13.31
N GLY A 9 -2.97 -13.57 14.37
CA GLY A 9 -3.53 -12.39 15.02
C GLY A 9 -3.28 -11.13 14.21
N LEU A 10 -2.70 -10.13 14.87
CA LEU A 10 -2.32 -8.88 14.26
C LEU A 10 -0.92 -9.02 13.63
N PHE A 11 -0.76 -8.73 12.34
CA PHE A 11 0.55 -8.79 11.68
C PHE A 11 0.82 -7.58 10.77
N PRO A 12 2.05 -7.03 10.77
CA PRO A 12 2.43 -5.95 9.87
C PRO A 12 2.79 -6.48 8.49
N VAL A 13 2.49 -5.70 7.45
CA VAL A 13 2.91 -5.93 6.07
C VAL A 13 3.37 -4.62 5.43
N HIS A 14 4.42 -4.72 4.63
CA HIS A 14 5.01 -3.61 3.90
C HIS A 14 4.93 -3.92 2.42
N TYR A 15 4.13 -3.17 1.67
CA TYR A 15 3.95 -3.36 0.24
C TYR A 15 4.54 -2.20 -0.55
N LEU A 16 5.30 -2.57 -1.56
CA LEU A 16 5.71 -1.70 -2.64
C LEU A 16 4.79 -1.97 -3.84
N VAL A 17 4.04 -0.95 -4.25
CA VAL A 17 3.10 -0.99 -5.37
C VAL A 17 3.65 -0.16 -6.51
N GLN A 18 4.02 -0.81 -7.61
CA GLN A 18 4.71 -0.19 -8.73
C GLN A 18 4.11 -0.61 -10.08
N PRO A 19 3.80 0.35 -10.97
CA PRO A 19 3.49 0.05 -12.36
C PRO A 19 4.66 -0.66 -13.04
N LYS A 20 4.37 -1.70 -13.82
CA LYS A 20 5.37 -2.48 -14.55
C LYS A 20 5.01 -2.56 -16.03
N VAL A 21 6.03 -2.53 -16.88
CA VAL A 21 5.93 -2.81 -18.33
C VAL A 21 6.92 -3.92 -18.64
N ASP A 22 6.45 -5.00 -19.27
CA ASP A 22 7.25 -6.20 -19.56
C ASP A 22 8.02 -6.77 -18.35
N GLY A 23 7.36 -6.77 -17.18
CA GLY A 23 7.93 -7.27 -15.93
C GLY A 23 8.94 -6.35 -15.26
N LYS A 24 9.25 -5.18 -15.85
CA LYS A 24 10.20 -4.20 -15.31
C LYS A 24 9.47 -3.00 -14.71
N PRO A 25 9.96 -2.41 -13.60
CA PRO A 25 9.39 -1.18 -13.05
C PRO A 25 9.37 -0.05 -14.09
N LEU A 26 8.22 0.62 -14.22
CA LEU A 26 8.08 1.78 -15.07
C LEU A 26 8.71 2.99 -14.37
N LEU A 27 9.90 3.39 -14.84
CA LEU A 27 10.62 4.52 -14.27
C LEU A 27 9.82 5.81 -14.46
N GLY A 28 9.68 6.59 -13.39
CA GLY A 28 8.94 7.85 -13.39
C GLY A 28 7.43 7.74 -13.17
N ALA A 29 6.89 6.52 -13.08
CA ALA A 29 5.50 6.34 -12.68
C ALA A 29 5.33 6.59 -11.16
N PRO A 30 4.13 6.99 -10.71
CA PRO A 30 3.81 7.03 -9.29
C PRO A 30 4.03 5.66 -8.65
N VAL A 31 4.69 5.64 -7.51
CA VAL A 31 4.92 4.46 -6.67
C VAL A 31 4.13 4.64 -5.39
N LEU A 32 3.47 3.59 -4.92
CA LEU A 32 2.73 3.59 -3.67
C LEU A 32 3.42 2.65 -2.67
N ASN A 33 3.89 3.20 -1.56
CA ASN A 33 4.36 2.44 -0.41
C ASN A 33 3.21 2.31 0.60
N LEU A 34 2.89 1.08 1.01
CA LEU A 34 1.83 0.78 1.96
C LEU A 34 2.41 0.05 3.16
N ASN A 35 2.31 0.67 4.34
CA ASN A 35 2.63 0.05 5.61
C ASN A 35 1.31 -0.24 6.32
N LEU A 36 0.89 -1.50 6.33
CA LEU A 36 -0.40 -1.91 6.87
C LEU A 36 -0.21 -2.83 8.07
N LEU A 37 -1.16 -2.75 8.98
CA LEU A 37 -1.36 -3.66 10.09
C LEU A 37 -2.66 -4.41 9.83
N VAL A 38 -2.54 -5.72 9.62
CA VAL A 38 -3.66 -6.59 9.29
C VAL A 38 -4.20 -7.23 10.56
N ASN A 39 -5.47 -6.98 10.85
CA ASN A 39 -6.21 -7.69 11.87
C ASN A 39 -6.97 -8.84 11.20
N ALA A 40 -6.38 -10.03 11.22
CA ALA A 40 -6.97 -11.17 10.54
C ALA A 40 -8.33 -11.58 11.14
N PRO A 41 -8.47 -11.72 12.47
CA PRO A 41 -9.75 -12.10 13.06
C PRO A 41 -10.89 -11.11 12.80
N ALA A 42 -10.59 -9.80 12.75
CA ALA A 42 -11.60 -8.77 12.54
C ALA A 42 -11.88 -8.44 11.07
N GLY A 43 -11.07 -8.92 10.12
CA GLY A 43 -11.23 -8.57 8.70
C GLY A 43 -10.86 -7.12 8.38
N THR A 44 -10.07 -6.46 9.23
CA THR A 44 -9.75 -5.03 9.09
C THR A 44 -8.27 -4.79 8.83
N ILE A 45 -7.98 -3.66 8.18
CA ILE A 45 -6.62 -3.17 7.95
C ILE A 45 -6.54 -1.69 8.33
N CYS A 46 -5.41 -1.29 8.91
CA CYS A 46 -5.09 0.10 9.17
C CYS A 46 -3.60 0.36 8.92
N GLY A 47 -3.20 1.60 8.68
CA GLY A 47 -1.79 1.90 8.44
C GLY A 47 -1.56 3.25 7.80
N VAL A 48 -0.46 3.36 7.06
CA VAL A 48 -0.08 4.56 6.33
C VAL A 48 0.30 4.24 4.89
N ALA A 49 -0.01 5.16 4.00
CA ALA A 49 0.36 5.12 2.60
C ALA A 49 1.22 6.33 2.24
N HIS A 50 2.14 6.12 1.31
CA HIS A 50 2.96 7.16 0.72
C HIS A 50 3.02 6.98 -0.79
N VAL A 51 2.40 7.89 -1.53
CA VAL A 51 2.51 7.95 -2.98
C VAL A 51 3.63 8.91 -3.35
N PHE A 52 4.61 8.42 -4.11
CA PHE A 52 5.81 9.16 -4.48
C PHE A 52 6.09 9.05 -5.98
N GLN A 53 6.52 10.17 -6.58
CA GLN A 53 7.04 10.21 -7.94
C GLN A 53 8.23 11.18 -7.98
N ALA A 54 9.41 10.70 -8.39
CA ALA A 54 10.60 11.53 -8.48
C ALA A 54 10.67 12.39 -9.75
N ILE A 55 10.05 11.93 -10.84
CA ILE A 55 10.11 12.60 -12.15
C ILE A 55 8.97 13.63 -12.26
N SER A 56 9.22 14.75 -12.93
CA SER A 56 8.28 15.88 -13.03
C SER A 56 6.90 15.47 -13.61
N PRO A 57 5.78 15.86 -12.97
CA PRO A 57 5.71 16.63 -11.72
C PRO A 57 6.05 15.77 -10.48
N PRO A 58 6.90 16.26 -9.56
CA PRO A 58 7.24 15.51 -8.37
C PRO A 58 6.01 15.37 -7.46
N LEU A 59 5.71 14.14 -7.05
CA LEU A 59 4.54 13.79 -6.26
C LEU A 59 4.96 13.33 -4.88
N ASN A 60 4.25 13.83 -3.86
CA ASN A 60 4.44 13.41 -2.47
C ASN A 60 3.12 13.50 -1.71
N VAL A 61 2.39 12.38 -1.61
CA VAL A 61 1.09 12.30 -0.94
C VAL A 61 1.16 11.29 0.18
N PHE A 62 0.82 11.72 1.40
CA PHE A 62 0.72 10.85 2.58
C PHE A 62 -0.74 10.64 2.96
N SER A 63 -1.07 9.43 3.38
CA SER A 63 -2.42 9.09 3.82
C SER A 63 -2.40 8.16 5.02
N ASN A 64 -3.28 8.41 5.99
CA ASN A 64 -3.65 7.43 7.00
C ASN A 64 -4.68 6.48 6.40
N VAL A 65 -4.38 5.20 6.36
CA VAL A 65 -5.17 4.17 5.66
C VAL A 65 -6.02 3.39 6.64
N HIS A 66 -7.25 3.12 6.22
CA HIS A 66 -8.20 2.29 6.94
C HIS A 66 -9.05 1.52 5.92
N GLY A 67 -9.38 0.27 6.23
CA GLY A 67 -10.12 -0.56 5.30
C GLY A 67 -10.39 -1.97 5.82
N THR A 68 -10.76 -2.83 4.89
CA THR A 68 -11.08 -4.23 5.15
C THR A 68 -10.35 -5.15 4.20
N TRP A 69 -10.27 -6.42 4.60
CA TRP A 69 -9.77 -7.49 3.77
C TRP A 69 -10.75 -8.66 3.75
N SER A 70 -10.83 -9.37 2.63
CA SER A 70 -11.67 -10.56 2.49
C SER A 70 -11.09 -11.58 1.52
N TYR A 71 -11.50 -12.83 1.64
CA TYR A 71 -11.15 -13.86 0.65
C TYR A 71 -12.12 -13.82 -0.53
N MET A 72 -11.56 -13.80 -1.74
CA MET A 72 -12.30 -13.95 -2.98
C MET A 72 -11.97 -15.30 -3.60
N ALA A 73 -12.85 -16.28 -3.38
CA ALA A 73 -12.75 -17.59 -3.99
C ALA A 73 -13.46 -17.61 -5.35
N THR A 74 -12.72 -17.97 -6.38
CA THR A 74 -13.24 -18.36 -7.70
C THR A 74 -13.18 -19.87 -7.85
N MET A 75 -13.79 -20.41 -8.90
CA MET A 75 -13.78 -21.86 -9.16
C MET A 75 -12.38 -22.45 -9.34
N SER A 76 -11.39 -21.63 -9.73
CA SER A 76 -10.01 -22.07 -10.01
C SER A 76 -8.96 -21.55 -9.04
N SER A 77 -9.24 -20.47 -8.30
CA SER A 77 -8.24 -19.78 -7.48
C SER A 77 -8.87 -19.02 -6.31
N THR A 78 -8.11 -18.78 -5.25
CA THR A 78 -8.54 -17.91 -4.14
C THR A 78 -7.54 -16.78 -4.05
N HIS A 79 -8.05 -15.55 -4.04
CA HIS A 79 -7.26 -14.34 -3.86
C HIS A 79 -7.71 -13.62 -2.59
N ILE A 80 -6.88 -12.70 -2.11
CA ILE A 80 -7.19 -11.83 -0.98
C ILE A 80 -7.51 -10.45 -1.54
N LEU A 81 -8.71 -9.97 -1.26
CA LEU A 81 -9.14 -8.65 -1.67
C LEU A 81 -8.91 -7.67 -0.51
N LEU A 82 -8.08 -6.66 -0.74
CA LEU A 82 -7.95 -5.49 0.11
C LEU A 82 -8.75 -4.33 -0.48
N VAL A 83 -9.55 -3.68 0.36
CA VAL A 83 -10.25 -2.44 0.03
C VAL A 83 -9.95 -1.44 1.14
N ALA A 84 -9.33 -0.33 0.80
CA ALA A 84 -9.02 0.70 1.78
C ALA A 84 -9.13 2.10 1.20
N GLU A 85 -9.37 3.03 2.11
CA GLU A 85 -9.44 4.46 1.86
C GLU A 85 -8.40 5.15 2.75
N GLY A 86 -7.90 6.28 2.29
CA GLY A 86 -6.91 7.07 2.99
C GLY A 86 -7.35 8.51 3.16
N GLN A 87 -7.00 9.07 4.31
CA GLN A 87 -7.24 10.46 4.65
C GLN A 87 -5.90 11.18 4.86
N GLY A 88 -5.83 12.47 4.50
CA GLY A 88 -4.64 13.27 4.74
C GLY A 88 -4.23 13.31 6.22
N PRO A 89 -2.94 13.51 6.53
CA PRO A 89 -2.44 13.51 7.90
C PRO A 89 -2.89 14.73 8.72
N THR A 90 -3.36 15.77 8.04
CA THR A 90 -3.80 17.04 8.64
C THR A 90 -5.22 17.36 8.23
N GLU A 91 -6.00 17.88 9.18
CA GLU A 91 -7.30 18.48 8.90
C GLU A 91 -7.11 19.77 8.10
N ILE A 92 -8.01 20.01 7.16
CA ILE A 92 -8.11 21.30 6.47
C ILE A 92 -9.43 21.97 6.83
N ILE A 93 -9.42 23.31 6.88
CA ILE A 93 -10.61 24.07 7.22
C ILE A 93 -11.50 24.19 5.98
N ILE A 94 -12.63 23.51 5.99
CA ILE A 94 -13.68 23.61 4.97
C ILE A 94 -14.88 24.26 5.63
N HIS A 95 -15.34 25.39 5.08
CA HIS A 95 -16.47 26.16 5.64
C HIS A 95 -16.33 26.51 7.12
N GLY A 96 -15.10 26.77 7.59
CA GLY A 96 -14.83 27.12 8.99
C GLY A 96 -14.83 25.93 9.96
N GLN A 97 -14.87 24.69 9.47
CA GLN A 97 -14.77 23.48 10.28
C GLN A 97 -13.53 22.66 9.88
N PRO A 98 -12.74 22.17 10.84
CA PRO A 98 -11.68 21.21 10.54
C PRO A 98 -12.28 19.91 10.01
N GLN A 99 -11.81 19.46 8.85
CA GLN A 99 -12.26 18.22 8.23
C GLN A 99 -11.08 17.43 7.69
N LEU A 100 -11.07 16.11 7.96
CA LEU A 100 -10.18 15.16 7.29
C LEU A 100 -10.69 14.92 5.88
N VAL A 101 -9.80 15.08 4.90
CA VAL A 101 -10.12 14.90 3.48
C VAL A 101 -9.56 13.59 2.99
N GLU A 102 -10.43 12.83 2.35
CA GLU A 102 -10.05 11.63 1.62
C GLU A 102 -9.10 11.99 0.48
N ASN A 103 -7.95 11.32 0.43
CA ASN A 103 -6.92 11.58 -0.57
C ASN A 103 -6.36 10.31 -1.21
N LEU A 104 -6.85 9.13 -0.84
CA LEU A 104 -6.44 7.86 -1.41
C LEU A 104 -7.60 6.87 -1.40
N ARG A 105 -7.75 6.12 -2.50
CA ARG A 105 -8.59 4.93 -2.59
C ARG A 105 -7.75 3.81 -3.15
N LEU A 106 -7.84 2.61 -2.59
CA LEU A 106 -7.10 1.47 -3.12
C LEU A 106 -7.94 0.20 -3.10
N ARG A 107 -7.71 -0.62 -4.11
CA ARG A 107 -8.24 -1.96 -4.22
C ARG A 107 -7.15 -2.89 -4.73
N ALA A 108 -6.71 -3.81 -3.87
CA ALA A 108 -5.67 -4.77 -4.21
C ALA A 108 -6.21 -6.20 -4.20
N SER A 109 -5.80 -6.99 -5.18
CA SER A 109 -5.99 -8.43 -5.23
C SER A 109 -4.63 -9.08 -5.01
N LEU A 110 -4.44 -9.69 -3.85
CA LEU A 110 -3.22 -10.39 -3.47
C LEU A 110 -3.37 -11.90 -3.63
N GLU A 111 -2.24 -12.57 -3.79
CA GLU A 111 -2.12 -14.01 -3.69
C GLU A 111 -2.36 -14.49 -2.25
N LYS A 112 -2.64 -15.80 -2.08
CA LYS A 112 -2.97 -16.38 -0.76
C LYS A 112 -1.86 -16.25 0.29
N ASP A 113 -0.63 -16.05 -0.17
CA ASP A 113 0.56 -15.92 0.66
C ASP A 113 0.79 -14.49 1.17
N TRP A 114 -0.07 -13.53 0.79
CA TRP A 114 0.08 -12.09 1.08
C TRP A 114 1.34 -11.46 0.48
N GLN A 115 2.08 -12.12 -0.43
CA GLN A 115 3.40 -11.65 -0.87
C GLN A 115 3.37 -10.80 -2.13
N SER A 116 2.43 -11.08 -3.01
CA SER A 116 2.35 -10.44 -4.32
C SER A 116 0.91 -10.26 -4.77
N GLY A 117 0.72 -9.43 -5.79
CA GLY A 117 -0.60 -9.20 -6.36
C GLY A 117 -0.66 -8.03 -7.32
N VAL A 118 -1.88 -7.54 -7.51
CA VAL A 118 -2.18 -6.39 -8.37
C VAL A 118 -3.03 -5.39 -7.60
N CYS A 119 -2.72 -4.11 -7.71
CA CYS A 119 -3.42 -3.03 -7.03
C CYS A 119 -3.85 -1.96 -8.04
N ASN A 120 -5.09 -1.50 -7.86
CA ASN A 120 -5.59 -0.28 -8.46
C ASN A 120 -5.71 0.75 -7.35
N TYR A 121 -5.20 1.95 -7.55
CA TYR A 121 -5.33 3.02 -6.58
C TYR A 121 -5.57 4.37 -7.25
N GLU A 122 -6.24 5.24 -6.51
CA GLU A 122 -6.52 6.61 -6.88
C GLU A 122 -6.00 7.51 -5.77
N PHE A 123 -5.36 8.62 -6.11
CA PHE A 123 -4.87 9.58 -5.13
C PHE A 123 -5.24 11.01 -5.55
N LEU A 124 -5.46 11.87 -4.56
CA LEU A 124 -5.76 13.28 -4.76
C LEU A 124 -4.45 14.07 -4.77
N TYR A 125 -4.16 14.75 -5.89
CA TYR A 125 -3.03 15.64 -6.03
C TYR A 125 -3.48 16.94 -6.71
N GLU A 126 -3.13 18.08 -6.13
CA GLU A 126 -3.53 19.41 -6.61
C GLU A 126 -5.03 19.56 -6.93
N GLY A 127 -5.88 18.88 -6.16
CA GLY A 127 -7.34 18.92 -6.33
C GLY A 127 -7.88 18.03 -7.46
N GLN A 128 -7.02 17.25 -8.12
CA GLN A 128 -7.40 16.28 -9.15
C GLN A 128 -7.16 14.85 -8.66
N TRP A 129 -8.09 13.95 -9.00
CA TRP A 129 -7.91 12.53 -8.75
C TRP A 129 -7.11 11.89 -9.87
N HIS A 130 -5.99 11.27 -9.52
CA HIS A 130 -5.14 10.53 -10.43
C HIS A 130 -5.31 9.05 -10.18
N LYS A 131 -5.57 8.29 -11.25
CA LYS A 131 -5.80 6.85 -11.20
C LYS A 131 -4.59 6.08 -11.73
N VAL A 132 -4.20 5.04 -11.02
CA VAL A 132 -3.19 4.07 -11.43
C VAL A 132 -3.84 2.69 -11.42
N GLU A 133 -3.79 2.01 -12.57
CA GLU A 133 -4.40 0.71 -12.77
C GLU A 133 -3.33 -0.36 -13.01
N GLY A 134 -3.59 -1.57 -12.52
CA GLY A 134 -2.76 -2.74 -12.79
C GLY A 134 -1.34 -2.65 -12.20
N ALA A 135 -1.13 -1.89 -11.14
CA ALA A 135 0.18 -1.79 -10.51
C ALA A 135 0.51 -3.11 -9.79
N SER A 136 1.75 -3.59 -9.94
CA SER A 136 2.21 -4.82 -9.30
C SER A 136 2.51 -4.56 -7.83
N VAL A 137 1.99 -5.43 -6.96
CA VAL A 137 2.27 -5.44 -5.52
C VAL A 137 3.37 -6.45 -5.24
N SER A 138 4.35 -6.05 -4.44
CA SER A 138 5.36 -6.94 -3.86
C SER A 138 5.62 -6.56 -2.41
N ILE A 139 5.90 -7.54 -1.55
CA ILE A 139 6.44 -7.27 -0.22
C ILE A 139 7.80 -6.59 -0.37
N GLU A 140 7.98 -5.49 0.36
CA GLU A 140 9.30 -4.94 0.61
C GLU A 140 9.84 -5.59 1.88
N GLU A 141 10.73 -6.56 1.73
CA GLU A 141 11.43 -7.12 2.89
C GLU A 141 12.37 -6.03 3.43
N PHE A 142 12.08 -5.56 4.65
CA PHE A 142 12.97 -4.66 5.36
C PHE A 142 14.22 -5.42 5.80
N ASP A 143 15.22 -5.49 4.93
CA ASP A 143 16.54 -6.01 5.28
C ASP A 143 17.37 -4.93 5.98
N GLN A 144 17.36 -4.96 7.31
CA GLN A 144 18.14 -4.09 8.18
C GLN A 144 19.63 -4.09 7.83
N ASN A 145 20.18 -5.23 7.40
CA ASN A 145 21.61 -5.34 7.12
C ASN A 145 21.97 -4.60 5.83
N THR A 146 21.13 -4.70 4.81
CA THR A 146 21.30 -3.95 3.56
C THR A 146 21.22 -2.44 3.79
N VAL A 147 20.39 -1.97 4.73
CA VAL A 147 20.30 -0.55 5.09
C VAL A 147 21.56 -0.10 5.84
N LEU A 148 22.05 -0.88 6.80
CA LEU A 148 23.26 -0.58 7.55
C LEU A 148 24.50 -0.51 6.64
N ASP A 149 24.63 -1.45 5.70
CA ASP A 149 25.72 -1.45 4.71
C ASP A 149 25.69 -0.19 3.82
N LYS A 150 24.50 0.22 3.37
CA LYS A 150 24.34 1.46 2.58
C LYS A 150 24.69 2.71 3.39
N LEU A 151 24.33 2.75 4.66
CA LEU A 151 24.66 3.87 5.55
C LEU A 151 26.17 3.94 5.85
N GLN A 152 26.82 2.80 6.08
CA GLN A 152 28.27 2.76 6.24
C GLN A 152 29.00 3.21 4.98
N THR A 153 28.59 2.72 3.82
CA THR A 153 29.15 3.13 2.52
C THR A 153 28.98 4.63 2.28
N ALA A 154 27.86 5.22 2.69
CA ALA A 154 27.60 6.66 2.54
C ALA A 154 28.40 7.54 3.52
N ILE A 155 28.89 6.99 4.63
CA ILE A 155 29.76 7.70 5.58
C ILE A 155 31.23 7.68 5.10
N GLU A 156 31.60 6.68 4.31
CA GLU A 156 32.97 6.49 3.80
C GLU A 156 33.25 7.19 2.44
N ALA A 157 32.22 7.78 1.81
CA ALA A 157 32.30 8.52 0.53
C ALA A 157 32.33 10.04 0.75
#